data_AF-A0A6G3WQC1-F1
#
_entry.id   AF-A0A6G3WQC1-F1
#
_cell.length_a   1.000
_cell.length_b   1.000
_cell.length_c   1.000
_cell.angle_alpha   90.00
_cell.angle_beta   90.00
_cell.angle_gamma   90.00
#
_symmetry.space_group_name_H-M   'P 1'
#
loop_
_entity.id
_entity.type
_entity.pdbx_description
1 polymer ?
#
loop_
_entity_poly.entity_id
_entity_poly.type
_entity_poly.pdbx_seq_one_letter_code
_entity_poly.pdbx_strand_id
1 'polypeptide(L)'
;MDMDPSRRSVLGVALFSVALAVPDWPDVVGRMEAAQLGVRSRLGMSDVHTVTAMTEQLSSMDDQFGGRTARPLAATFLVNTVAPFLRASGREDVRRAMMSAASDLCYLTGYMAVDEGLHGLAQRYYLKALELAGASEDHLTFCTTLRGMSVQAVDLRQGPVAMRLADAAAASSPKAGPR
;
A
#
# COMPACT_ATOMS: atom_id res chain seq x y z
N MET A 1 2.36 -2.00 -26.33
CA MET A 1 2.95 -0.65 -26.40
C MET A 1 3.74 -0.46 -25.13
N ASP A 2 5.04 -0.74 -25.23
CA ASP A 2 5.98 -0.64 -24.11
C ASP A 2 6.13 0.80 -23.66
N MET A 3 5.92 1.04 -22.37
CA MET A 3 6.14 2.34 -21.77
C MET A 3 7.64 2.50 -21.49
N ASP A 4 8.28 3.35 -22.28
CA ASP A 4 9.66 3.79 -22.11
C ASP A 4 9.82 4.60 -20.80
N PRO A 5 10.64 4.14 -19.83
CA PRO A 5 10.85 4.82 -18.55
C PRO A 5 11.55 6.18 -18.68
N SER A 6 12.06 6.53 -19.85
CA SER A 6 12.84 7.74 -20.11
C SER A 6 11.99 9.03 -20.09
N ARG A 7 10.67 8.95 -20.24
CA ARG A 7 9.79 10.14 -20.30
C ARG A 7 9.46 10.79 -18.96
N ARG A 8 9.75 10.14 -17.82
CA ARG A 8 9.55 10.75 -16.49
C ARG A 8 10.73 11.62 -16.03
N SER A 9 11.85 11.63 -16.75
CA SER A 9 13.08 12.28 -16.30
C SER A 9 13.38 13.67 -16.90
N VAL A 10 12.51 14.23 -17.76
CA VAL A 10 12.84 15.47 -18.49
C VAL A 10 11.92 16.68 -18.19
N LEU A 11 10.91 16.55 -17.31
CA LEU A 11 10.16 17.72 -16.82
C LEU A 11 10.80 18.34 -15.56
N GLY A 12 12.12 18.52 -15.59
CA GLY A 12 12.90 19.12 -14.50
C GLY A 12 13.72 20.34 -14.91
N VAL A 13 13.99 20.59 -16.19
CA VAL A 13 14.88 21.69 -16.59
C VAL A 13 14.39 22.34 -17.89
N ALA A 14 13.35 23.16 -17.75
CA ALA A 14 13.06 24.27 -18.66
C ALA A 14 12.62 25.48 -17.82
N LEU A 15 13.60 25.96 -17.06
CA LEU A 15 13.83 27.32 -16.57
C LEU A 15 12.77 28.37 -16.94
N PHE A 16 11.75 28.52 -16.08
CA PHE A 16 11.23 29.84 -15.75
C PHE A 16 12.06 30.40 -14.57
N SER A 17 13.24 30.96 -14.87
CA SER A 17 14.09 31.61 -13.87
C SER A 17 13.60 33.02 -13.51
N VAL A 18 12.37 33.11 -12.99
CA VAL A 18 11.97 34.25 -12.13
C VAL A 18 12.27 33.92 -10.66
N ALA A 19 12.36 32.64 -10.33
CA ALA A 19 12.74 32.13 -9.01
C ALA A 19 14.01 32.80 -8.43
N LEU A 20 15.05 33.02 -9.24
CA LEU A 20 16.30 33.66 -8.78
C LEU A 20 16.18 35.18 -8.60
N ALA A 21 15.13 35.81 -9.14
CA ALA A 21 14.87 37.24 -9.00
C ALA A 21 13.99 37.55 -7.79
N VAL A 22 13.40 36.53 -7.15
CA VAL A 22 12.63 36.68 -5.92
C VAL A 22 13.61 36.69 -4.74
N PRO A 23 13.70 37.79 -3.98
CA PRO A 23 14.53 37.84 -2.78
C PRO A 23 14.15 36.69 -1.82
N ASP A 24 15.16 36.10 -1.18
CA ASP A 24 15.01 35.00 -0.22
C ASP A 24 14.37 33.71 -0.79
N TRP A 25 14.22 33.57 -2.11
CA TRP A 25 13.65 32.38 -2.74
C TRP A 25 14.40 31.08 -2.44
N PRO A 26 15.75 31.04 -2.41
CA PRO A 26 16.48 29.85 -1.99
C PRO A 26 16.11 29.42 -0.56
N ASP A 27 15.82 30.35 0.35
CA ASP A 27 15.38 30.03 1.70
C ASP A 27 13.91 29.60 1.75
N VAL A 28 13.05 30.14 0.89
CA VAL A 28 11.66 29.67 0.72
C VAL A 28 11.64 28.23 0.19
N VAL A 29 12.45 27.95 -0.83
CA VAL A 29 12.62 26.60 -1.38
C VAL A 29 13.24 25.68 -0.34
N GLY A 30 14.29 26.12 0.37
CA GLY A 30 14.90 25.36 1.44
C GLY A 30 13.93 25.05 2.60
N ARG A 31 13.03 25.99 2.95
CA ARG A 31 11.95 25.76 3.93
C ARG A 31 10.85 24.85 3.38
N MET A 32 10.50 24.95 2.10
CA MET A 32 9.54 24.04 1.46
C MET A 32 10.09 22.62 1.35
N GLU A 33 11.32 22.47 0.90
CA GLU A 33 12.03 21.20 0.85
C GLU A 33 12.22 20.66 2.26
N ALA A 34 12.58 21.48 3.25
CA ALA A 34 12.63 21.07 4.65
C ALA A 34 11.25 20.79 5.25
N ALA A 35 10.14 21.33 4.74
CA ALA A 35 8.77 20.96 5.14
C ALA A 35 8.28 19.70 4.42
N GLN A 36 8.79 19.42 3.22
CA GLN A 36 8.53 18.19 2.46
C GLN A 36 9.37 17.01 2.97
N LEU A 37 10.65 17.26 3.28
CA LEU A 37 11.61 16.33 3.90
C LEU A 37 11.38 16.23 5.41
N GLY A 38 10.87 17.31 6.01
CA GLY A 38 10.65 17.42 7.42
C GLY A 38 9.20 17.22 7.84
N VAL A 39 8.99 16.07 8.47
CA VAL A 39 8.42 16.05 9.81
C VAL A 39 6.89 16.24 9.86
N ARG A 40 6.15 15.19 9.47
CA ARG A 40 5.13 14.71 10.44
C ARG A 40 5.89 14.14 11.63
N SER A 41 6.07 14.97 12.66
CA SER A 41 6.94 14.69 13.82
C SER A 41 6.60 13.39 14.50
N ARG A 42 5.32 13.02 14.48
CA ARG A 42 4.82 11.79 15.07
C ARG A 42 3.66 11.26 14.26
N LEU A 43 3.71 9.97 13.97
CA LEU A 43 2.58 9.17 13.53
C LEU A 43 1.50 9.20 14.62
N GLY A 44 0.25 9.48 14.24
CA GLY A 44 -0.90 9.49 15.13
C GLY A 44 -2.03 8.58 14.66
N MET A 45 -2.99 8.29 15.54
CA MET A 45 -4.14 7.44 15.21
C MET A 45 -5.03 8.03 14.10
N SER A 46 -5.08 9.36 13.96
CA SER A 46 -5.75 10.02 12.82
C SER A 46 -5.22 9.53 11.47
N ASP A 47 -3.95 9.13 11.42
CA ASP A 47 -3.27 8.75 10.18
C ASP A 47 -3.62 7.33 9.82
N VAL A 48 -3.68 6.48 10.84
CA VAL A 48 -4.22 5.13 10.74
C VAL A 48 -5.65 5.22 10.21
N HIS A 49 -6.52 6.04 10.83
CA HIS A 49 -7.89 6.24 10.35
C HIS A 49 -7.95 6.76 8.91
N THR A 50 -7.02 7.63 8.49
CA THR A 50 -6.94 8.10 7.11
C THR A 50 -6.64 6.96 6.15
N VAL A 51 -5.68 6.08 6.49
CA VAL A 51 -5.34 4.92 5.67
C VAL A 51 -6.49 3.92 5.61
N THR A 52 -7.13 3.62 6.74
CA THR A 52 -8.30 2.74 6.80
C THR A 52 -9.44 3.28 5.94
N ALA A 53 -9.84 4.53 6.13
CA ALA A 53 -10.93 5.15 5.38
C ALA A 53 -10.64 5.19 3.87
N MET A 54 -9.41 5.55 3.47
CA MET A 54 -9.03 5.53 2.06
C MET A 54 -9.04 4.12 1.47
N THR A 55 -8.68 3.10 2.25
CA THR A 55 -8.74 1.70 1.82
C THR A 55 -10.19 1.28 1.55
N GLU A 56 -11.13 1.67 2.42
CA GLU A 56 -12.57 1.43 2.21
C GLU A 56 -13.09 2.14 0.95
N GLN A 57 -12.69 3.39 0.71
CA GLN A 57 -13.07 4.12 -0.50
C GLN A 57 -12.50 3.47 -1.77
N LEU A 58 -11.25 3.01 -1.73
CA LEU A 58 -10.62 2.30 -2.83
C LEU A 58 -11.32 0.97 -3.11
N SER A 59 -11.71 0.22 -2.08
CA SER A 59 -12.50 -1.00 -2.22
C SER A 59 -13.86 -0.73 -2.87
N SER A 60 -14.55 0.32 -2.43
CA SER A 60 -15.84 0.69 -3.02
C SER A 60 -15.69 1.12 -4.49
N MET A 61 -14.59 1.77 -4.85
CA MET A 61 -14.30 2.14 -6.23
C MET A 61 -13.94 0.92 -7.10
N ASP A 62 -13.22 -0.05 -6.54
CA ASP A 62 -12.95 -1.34 -7.18
C ASP A 62 -14.27 -2.08 -7.49
N ASP A 63 -15.18 -2.18 -6.51
CA ASP A 63 -16.50 -2.80 -6.69
C ASP A 63 -17.34 -2.11 -7.78
N GLN A 64 -17.22 -0.79 -7.91
CA GLN A 64 -18.02 0.01 -8.86
C GLN A 64 -17.42 0.08 -10.27
N PHE A 65 -16.10 0.21 -10.39
CA PHE A 65 -15.43 0.54 -11.64
C PHE A 65 -14.31 -0.45 -12.03
N GLY A 66 -14.04 -1.44 -11.18
CA GLY A 66 -13.03 -2.48 -11.36
C GLY A 66 -11.58 -2.05 -11.05
N GLY A 67 -10.75 -3.05 -10.82
CA GLY A 67 -9.37 -2.89 -10.36
C GLY A 67 -8.49 -2.04 -11.27
N ARG A 68 -8.73 -2.07 -12.58
CA ARG A 68 -8.00 -1.25 -13.56
C ARG A 68 -8.06 0.25 -13.25
N THR A 69 -9.17 0.71 -12.67
CA THR A 69 -9.38 2.10 -12.27
C THR A 69 -8.84 2.34 -10.86
N ALA A 70 -9.14 1.46 -9.91
CA ALA A 70 -8.84 1.66 -8.50
C ALA A 70 -7.37 1.36 -8.11
N ARG A 71 -6.75 0.34 -8.70
CA ARG A 71 -5.40 -0.11 -8.35
C ARG A 71 -4.31 0.95 -8.55
N PRO A 72 -4.25 1.71 -9.65
CA PRO A 72 -3.25 2.77 -9.79
C PRO A 72 -3.37 3.85 -8.70
N LEU A 73 -4.59 4.13 -8.23
CA LEU A 73 -4.85 5.07 -7.14
C LEU A 73 -4.39 4.50 -5.80
N ALA A 74 -4.69 3.23 -5.53
CA ALA A 74 -4.19 2.52 -4.34
C ALA A 74 -2.65 2.46 -4.31
N ALA A 75 -2.02 2.11 -5.43
CA ALA A 75 -0.57 2.07 -5.56
C ALA A 75 0.08 3.44 -5.33
N THR A 76 -0.54 4.50 -5.85
CA THR A 76 -0.07 5.88 -5.63
C THR A 76 -0.19 6.28 -4.16
N PHE A 77 -1.30 5.96 -3.51
CA PHE A 77 -1.52 6.23 -2.09
C PHE A 77 -0.53 5.45 -1.19
N LEU A 78 -0.25 4.18 -1.52
CA LEU A 78 0.77 3.38 -0.86
C LEU A 78 2.15 4.05 -0.88
N VAL A 79 2.59 4.50 -2.06
CA VAL A 79 3.93 5.08 -2.24
C VAL A 79 4.04 6.47 -1.64
N ASN A 80 3.05 7.33 -1.87
CA ASN A 80 3.16 8.75 -1.53
C ASN A 80 2.69 9.08 -0.11
N THR A 81 1.87 8.22 0.51
CA THR A 81 1.30 8.50 1.83
C THR A 81 1.65 7.43 2.84
N VAL A 82 1.37 6.16 2.55
CA VAL A 82 1.54 5.07 3.53
C VAL A 82 3.02 4.77 3.78
N ALA A 83 3.85 4.72 2.75
CA ALA A 83 5.29 4.46 2.91
C ALA A 83 6.00 5.52 3.79
N PRO A 84 5.73 6.84 3.64
CA PRO A 84 6.16 7.83 4.62
C PRO A 84 5.67 7.57 6.05
N PHE A 85 4.39 7.20 6.24
CA PHE A 85 3.85 6.91 7.57
C PHE A 85 4.53 5.71 8.24
N LEU A 86 4.84 4.65 7.48
CA LEU A 86 5.57 3.48 7.99
C LEU A 86 7.01 3.80 8.43
N ARG A 87 7.62 4.87 7.90
CA ARG A 87 8.96 5.35 8.30
C ARG A 87 8.93 6.36 9.45
N ALA A 88 7.76 6.93 9.75
CA ALA A 88 7.63 7.93 10.79
C ALA A 88 7.79 7.33 12.19
N SER A 89 8.31 8.15 13.12
CA SER A 89 8.35 7.78 14.54
C SER A 89 6.97 7.93 15.17
N GLY A 90 6.64 7.11 16.15
CA GLY A 90 5.34 7.12 16.82
C GLY A 90 5.33 6.18 18.02
N ARG A 91 4.26 6.23 18.81
CA ARG A 91 4.05 5.21 19.86
C ARG A 91 3.91 3.84 19.21
N GLU A 92 4.34 2.79 19.91
CA GLU A 92 4.39 1.44 19.37
C GLU A 92 3.00 0.91 18.99
N ASP A 93 1.97 1.22 19.79
CA ASP A 93 0.58 0.88 19.49
C ASP A 93 0.09 1.51 18.17
N VAL A 94 0.44 2.77 17.92
CA VAL A 94 0.09 3.47 16.69
C VAL A 94 0.87 2.94 15.48
N ARG A 95 2.16 2.61 15.66
CA ARG A 95 2.99 2.00 14.60
C ARG A 95 2.43 0.64 14.20
N ARG A 96 2.05 -0.18 15.19
CA ARG A 96 1.39 -1.48 14.98
C ARG A 96 0.08 -1.33 14.20
N ALA A 97 -0.76 -0.39 14.61
CA ALA A 97 -2.02 -0.11 13.93
C ALA A 97 -1.82 0.39 12.48
N MET A 98 -0.81 1.22 12.23
CA MET A 98 -0.46 1.66 10.88
C MET A 98 0.06 0.50 10.00
N MET A 99 0.85 -0.43 10.57
CA MET A 99 1.28 -1.63 9.85
C MET A 99 0.09 -2.53 9.47
N SER A 100 -0.86 -2.74 10.37
CA SER A 100 -2.12 -3.47 10.09
C SER A 100 -2.93 -2.79 8.98
N ALA A 101 -3.19 -1.48 9.08
CA ALA A 101 -3.92 -0.73 8.04
C ALA A 101 -3.20 -0.73 6.68
N ALA A 102 -1.86 -0.63 6.69
CA ALA A 102 -1.06 -0.72 5.46
C ALA A 102 -1.08 -2.14 4.86
N SER A 103 -1.16 -3.18 5.70
CA SER A 103 -1.30 -4.56 5.27
C SER A 103 -2.61 -4.77 4.52
N ASP A 104 -3.73 -4.28 5.05
CA ASP A 104 -5.04 -4.35 4.40
C ASP A 104 -5.03 -3.70 3.01
N LEU A 105 -4.44 -2.50 2.91
CA LEU A 105 -4.30 -1.81 1.64
C LEU A 105 -3.41 -2.57 0.65
N CYS A 106 -2.31 -3.18 1.12
CA CYS A 106 -1.47 -4.03 0.29
C CYS A 106 -2.23 -5.26 -0.21
N TYR A 107 -3.01 -5.92 0.66
CA TYR A 107 -3.88 -7.03 0.28
C TYR A 107 -4.88 -6.61 -0.81
N LEU A 108 -5.61 -5.52 -0.60
CA LEU A 108 -6.59 -5.00 -1.57
C LEU A 108 -5.91 -4.68 -2.91
N THR A 109 -4.74 -4.05 -2.88
CA THR A 109 -3.97 -3.74 -4.11
C THR A 109 -3.50 -5.00 -4.83
N GLY A 110 -3.14 -6.05 -4.08
CA GLY A 110 -2.81 -7.36 -4.61
C GLY A 110 -4.02 -8.05 -5.26
N TYR A 111 -5.17 -8.00 -4.59
CA TYR A 111 -6.44 -8.53 -5.09
C TYR A 111 -6.82 -7.89 -6.44
N MET A 112 -6.85 -6.56 -6.53
CA MET A 112 -7.12 -5.86 -7.78
C MET A 112 -6.11 -6.22 -8.90
N ALA A 113 -4.85 -6.49 -8.54
CA ALA A 113 -3.85 -6.93 -9.51
C ALA A 113 -4.10 -8.36 -10.01
N VAL A 114 -4.68 -9.25 -9.20
CA VAL A 114 -5.12 -10.58 -9.66
C VAL A 114 -6.24 -10.43 -10.69
N ASP A 115 -7.23 -9.59 -10.41
CA ASP A 115 -8.38 -9.36 -11.30
C ASP A 115 -7.97 -8.78 -12.66
N GLU A 116 -6.87 -8.01 -12.70
CA GLU A 116 -6.27 -7.52 -13.94
C GLU A 116 -5.36 -8.54 -14.66
N GLY A 117 -5.16 -9.74 -14.11
CA GLY A 117 -4.24 -10.76 -14.63
C GLY A 117 -2.75 -10.46 -14.38
N LEU A 118 -2.44 -9.47 -13.54
CA LEU A 118 -1.07 -9.05 -13.21
C LEU A 118 -0.50 -9.89 -12.05
N HIS A 119 -0.50 -11.22 -12.20
CA HIS A 119 -0.25 -12.16 -11.11
C HIS A 119 1.10 -11.97 -10.39
N GLY A 120 2.19 -11.69 -11.12
CA GLY A 120 3.50 -11.44 -10.50
C GLY A 120 3.52 -10.14 -9.67
N LEU A 121 2.75 -9.13 -10.08
CA LEU A 121 2.58 -7.90 -9.31
C LEU A 121 1.73 -8.15 -8.07
N ALA A 122 0.64 -8.91 -8.20
CA ALA A 122 -0.22 -9.30 -7.09
C ALA A 122 0.58 -10.01 -5.98
N GLN A 123 1.45 -10.96 -6.35
CA GLN A 123 2.31 -11.67 -5.38
C GLN A 123 3.22 -10.73 -4.60
N ARG A 124 3.77 -9.69 -5.24
CA ARG A 124 4.61 -8.69 -4.55
C ARG A 124 3.82 -7.91 -3.50
N TYR A 125 2.58 -7.53 -3.82
CA TYR A 125 1.69 -6.87 -2.87
C TYR A 125 1.27 -7.80 -1.73
N TYR A 126 0.88 -9.04 -2.03
CA TYR A 126 0.52 -10.03 -1.01
C TYR A 126 1.67 -10.36 -0.07
N LEU A 127 2.90 -10.53 -0.57
CA LEU A 127 4.07 -10.73 0.30
C LEU A 127 4.30 -9.55 1.23
N LYS A 128 4.10 -8.31 0.75
CA LYS A 128 4.22 -7.12 1.60
C LYS A 128 3.10 -7.04 2.63
N ALA A 129 1.87 -7.42 2.27
CA ALA A 129 0.76 -7.54 3.22
C ALA A 129 1.10 -8.56 4.32
N LEU A 130 1.57 -9.77 3.97
CA LEU A 130 1.95 -10.78 4.97
C LEU A 130 3.07 -10.30 5.91
N GLU A 131 4.07 -9.59 5.40
CA GLU A 131 5.15 -9.01 6.20
C GLU A 131 4.62 -7.99 7.21
N LEU A 132 3.75 -7.08 6.74
CA LEU A 132 3.15 -6.03 7.58
C LEU A 132 2.19 -6.62 8.62
N ALA A 133 1.28 -7.52 8.21
CA ALA A 133 0.37 -8.22 9.11
C ALA A 133 1.11 -9.04 10.17
N GLY A 134 2.18 -9.75 9.78
CA GLY A 134 3.02 -10.49 10.71
C GLY A 134 3.70 -9.58 11.73
N ALA A 135 4.23 -8.44 11.29
CA ALA A 135 4.85 -7.45 12.17
C ALA A 135 3.84 -6.74 13.08
N SER A 136 2.57 -6.65 12.67
CA SER A 136 1.50 -6.03 13.46
C SER A 136 0.68 -7.00 14.30
N GLU A 137 0.97 -8.31 14.25
CA GLU A 137 0.17 -9.38 14.86
C GLU A 137 -1.29 -9.40 14.35
N ASP A 138 -1.51 -8.98 13.09
CA ASP A 138 -2.82 -8.97 12.44
C ASP A 138 -3.11 -10.33 11.78
N HIS A 139 -3.57 -11.27 12.59
CA HIS A 139 -3.88 -12.63 12.14
C HIS A 139 -5.02 -12.67 11.12
N LEU A 140 -5.96 -11.72 11.16
CA LEU A 140 -7.10 -11.69 10.25
C LEU A 140 -6.64 -11.36 8.82
N THR A 141 -5.86 -10.29 8.67
CA THR A 141 -5.34 -9.87 7.37
C THR A 141 -4.31 -10.85 6.84
N PHE A 142 -3.50 -11.44 7.72
CA PHE A 142 -2.56 -12.50 7.34
C PHE A 142 -3.30 -13.71 6.73
N CYS A 143 -4.32 -14.22 7.44
CA CYS A 143 -5.18 -15.32 6.98
C CYS A 143 -5.87 -14.97 5.65
N THR A 144 -6.44 -13.77 5.56
CA THR A 144 -7.15 -13.29 4.36
C THR A 144 -6.21 -13.21 3.16
N THR A 145 -4.99 -12.74 3.37
CA THR A 145 -3.96 -12.66 2.32
C THR A 145 -3.55 -14.04 1.82
N LEU A 146 -3.31 -15.00 2.72
CA LEU A 146 -3.01 -16.38 2.33
C LEU A 146 -4.16 -17.02 1.54
N ARG A 147 -5.41 -16.75 1.94
CA ARG A 147 -6.59 -17.18 1.18
C ARG A 147 -6.62 -16.57 -0.22
N GLY A 148 -6.33 -15.28 -0.35
CA GLY A 148 -6.21 -14.61 -1.66
C GLY A 148 -5.14 -15.23 -2.55
N MET A 149 -3.95 -15.50 -2.00
CA MET A 149 -2.88 -16.20 -2.71
C MET A 149 -3.27 -17.63 -3.11
N SER A 150 -4.04 -18.34 -2.28
CA SER A 150 -4.57 -19.66 -2.61
C SER A 150 -5.50 -19.60 -3.82
N VAL A 151 -6.43 -18.64 -3.87
CA VAL A 151 -7.33 -18.45 -5.01
C VAL A 151 -6.53 -18.15 -6.27
N GLN A 152 -5.56 -17.23 -6.19
CA GLN A 152 -4.65 -16.93 -7.30
C GLN A 152 -3.92 -18.20 -7.80
N ALA A 153 -3.48 -19.07 -6.91
CA ALA A 153 -2.81 -20.31 -7.29
C ALA A 153 -3.75 -21.31 -7.99
N VAL A 154 -5.05 -21.33 -7.64
CA VAL A 154 -6.05 -22.12 -8.37
C VAL A 154 -6.19 -21.62 -9.81
N ASP A 155 -6.31 -20.30 -9.99
CA ASP A 155 -6.45 -19.68 -11.33
C ASP A 155 -5.25 -19.99 -12.23
N LEU A 156 -4.05 -20.05 -11.63
CA LEU A 156 -2.80 -20.43 -12.30
C LEU A 156 -2.60 -21.94 -12.47
N ARG A 157 -3.59 -22.76 -12.10
CA ARG A 157 -3.56 -24.23 -12.11
C ARG A 157 -2.41 -24.85 -11.31
N GLN A 158 -2.03 -24.19 -10.20
CA GLN A 158 -1.00 -24.63 -9.25
C GLN A 158 -1.64 -25.30 -8.01
N GLY A 159 -2.35 -26.42 -8.23
CA GLY A 159 -3.14 -27.09 -7.19
C GLY A 159 -2.40 -27.38 -5.87
N PRO A 160 -1.19 -27.97 -5.89
CA PRO A 160 -0.44 -28.22 -4.65
C PRO A 160 -0.07 -26.95 -3.89
N VAL A 161 0.18 -25.83 -4.59
CA VAL A 161 0.50 -24.54 -3.97
C VAL A 161 -0.77 -23.95 -3.34
N ALA A 162 -1.89 -23.99 -4.05
CA ALA A 162 -3.18 -23.53 -3.54
C ALA A 162 -3.55 -24.24 -2.23
N MET A 163 -3.47 -25.58 -2.19
CA MET A 163 -3.80 -26.36 -1.00
C MET A 163 -2.92 -25.98 0.21
N ARG A 164 -1.60 -25.87 0.02
CA ARG A 164 -0.70 -25.44 1.11
C ARG A 164 -1.03 -24.04 1.65
N LEU A 165 -1.39 -23.10 0.76
CA LEU A 165 -1.76 -21.74 1.16
C LEU A 165 -3.11 -21.72 1.91
N ALA A 166 -4.08 -22.53 1.46
CA ALA A 166 -5.37 -22.68 2.13
C ALA A 166 -5.21 -23.28 3.54
N ASP A 167 -4.39 -24.33 3.68
CA ASP A 167 -4.10 -24.95 4.98
C ASP A 167 -3.42 -23.97 5.93
N ALA A 168 -2.43 -23.20 5.42
CA ALA A 168 -1.77 -22.16 6.18
C ALA A 168 -2.73 -21.04 6.61
N ALA A 169 -3.65 -20.64 5.73
CA ALA A 169 -4.69 -19.66 6.06
C ALA A 169 -5.56 -20.18 7.22
N ALA A 170 -6.07 -21.42 7.12
CA ALA A 170 -6.88 -22.03 8.16
C ALA A 170 -6.15 -22.12 9.52
N ALA A 171 -4.86 -22.47 9.52
CA ALA A 171 -4.05 -22.52 10.73
C ALA A 171 -3.79 -21.14 11.36
N SER A 172 -3.77 -20.08 10.54
CA SER A 172 -3.55 -18.69 10.98
C SER A 172 -4.84 -17.96 11.40
N SER A 173 -6.00 -18.57 11.18
CA SER A 173 -7.29 -17.93 11.47
C SER A 173 -7.40 -17.65 12.98
N PRO A 174 -7.70 -16.39 13.39
CA PRO A 174 -7.99 -16.12 14.79
C PRO A 174 -9.18 -17.00 15.19
N LYS A 175 -9.03 -17.83 16.22
CA LYS A 175 -10.08 -18.76 16.69
C LYS A 175 -11.39 -17.99 16.77
N ALA A 176 -12.31 -18.26 15.83
CA ALA A 176 -13.67 -17.79 15.95
C ALA A 176 -14.26 -18.46 17.18
N GLY A 177 -14.53 -17.68 18.23
CA GLY A 177 -15.50 -18.12 19.24
C GLY A 177 -16.81 -18.47 18.53
N PRO A 178 -17.56 -19.48 19.00
CA PRO A 178 -18.83 -19.83 18.37
C PRO A 178 -19.74 -18.61 18.28
N ARG A 179 -20.32 -18.39 17.10
CA ARG A 179 -21.42 -17.44 16.89
C ARG A 179 -22.66 -17.90 17.64
#